data_AF-E0SQ43-F1
#
_entry.id   AF-E0SQ43-F1
#
_cell.length_a   1.000
_cell.length_b   1.000
_cell.length_c   1.000
_cell.angle_alpha   90.00
_cell.angle_beta   90.00
_cell.angle_gamma   90.00
#
_symmetry.space_group_name_H-M   'P 1'
#
loop_
_entity.id
_entity.type
_entity.pdbx_description
1 polymer ?
#
loop_
_entity_poly.entity_id
_entity_poly.type
_entity_poly.pdbx_seq_one_letter_code
_entity_poly.pdbx_strand_id
1 'polypeptide(L)'
;MERQCKYIVELIDIEGYAMIGMIKDLRIAQCKGGAYIETTLSNNEKLCTRCMDAKTIELSRKVIDFYATLNRKGMMIGITTESIQ
;
A
#
# COMPACT_ATOMS: atom_id res chain seq x y z
N MET A 1 -7.29 -8.55 -17.66
CA MET A 1 -8.25 -9.49 -17.05
C MET A 1 -8.01 -9.48 -15.55
N GLU A 2 -8.63 -8.54 -14.83
CA GLU A 2 -8.48 -8.27 -13.38
C GLU A 2 -9.39 -9.19 -12.54
N ARG A 3 -9.29 -10.51 -12.73
CA ARG A 3 -10.34 -11.47 -12.33
C ARG A 3 -10.52 -11.71 -10.82
N GLN A 4 -9.86 -10.97 -9.92
CA GLN A 4 -9.93 -11.23 -8.47
C GLN A 4 -10.23 -10.00 -7.58
N CYS A 5 -10.45 -8.82 -8.17
CA CYS A 5 -10.57 -7.57 -7.43
C CYS A 5 -12.04 -7.22 -7.17
N LYS A 6 -12.41 -6.92 -5.92
CA LYS A 6 -13.77 -6.48 -5.58
C LYS A 6 -13.96 -5.00 -5.91
N TYR A 7 -12.91 -4.19 -5.72
CA TYR A 7 -12.92 -2.75 -5.98
C TYR A 7 -11.64 -2.32 -6.69
N ILE A 8 -11.78 -1.34 -7.59
CA ILE A 8 -10.66 -0.61 -8.17
C ILE A 8 -10.51 0.70 -7.39
N VAL A 9 -9.32 0.93 -6.82
CA VAL A 9 -8.99 2.05 -5.95
C VAL A 9 -7.73 2.78 -6.45
N GLU A 10 -7.44 3.95 -5.89
CA GLU A 10 -6.23 4.69 -6.19
C GLU A 10 -5.06 4.22 -5.31
N LEU A 11 -3.82 4.53 -5.70
CA LEU A 11 -2.64 4.14 -4.93
C LEU A 11 -2.64 4.73 -3.51
N ILE A 12 -3.13 5.96 -3.37
CA ILE A 12 -3.25 6.65 -2.08
C ILE A 12 -4.11 5.89 -1.08
N ASP A 13 -5.14 5.17 -1.55
CA ASP A 13 -6.00 4.36 -0.68
C ASP A 13 -5.22 3.17 -0.13
N ILE A 14 -4.46 2.48 -0.99
CA ILE A 14 -3.61 1.36 -0.59
C ILE A 14 -2.52 1.82 0.39
N GLU A 15 -1.87 2.95 0.12
CA GLU A 15 -0.88 3.55 1.02
C GLU A 15 -1.49 3.92 2.38
N GLY A 16 -2.70 4.46 2.38
CA GLY A 16 -3.47 4.72 3.60
C GLY A 16 -3.74 3.45 4.41
N TYR A 17 -4.16 2.36 3.76
CA TYR A 17 -4.35 1.06 4.42
C TYR A 17 -3.04 0.47 4.95
N ALA A 18 -1.91 0.70 4.25
CA ALA A 18 -0.60 0.31 4.73
C ALA A 18 -0.23 1.06 6.01
N MET A 19 -0.45 2.38 6.04
CA MET A 19 -0.18 3.26 7.18
C MET A 19 -0.90 2.80 8.44
N ILE A 20 -2.20 2.47 8.33
CA ILE A 20 -3.00 2.01 9.48
C ILE A 20 -2.89 0.50 9.75
N GLY A 21 -1.98 -0.21 9.07
CA GLY A 21 -1.71 -1.62 9.35
C GLY A 21 -2.82 -2.59 8.93
N MET A 22 -3.66 -2.20 7.96
CA MET A 22 -4.78 -3.02 7.49
C MET A 22 -4.45 -3.98 6.35
N ILE A 23 -3.27 -3.84 5.71
CA ILE A 23 -2.85 -4.75 4.64
C ILE A 23 -2.43 -6.10 5.23
N LYS A 24 -3.12 -7.17 4.80
CA LYS A 24 -2.81 -8.56 5.14
C LYS A 24 -1.86 -9.20 4.12
N ASP A 25 -2.11 -8.94 2.85
CA ASP A 25 -1.29 -9.46 1.74
C ASP A 25 -1.29 -8.46 0.57
N LEU A 26 -0.20 -8.43 -0.19
CA LEU A 26 -0.05 -7.56 -1.35
C LEU A 26 0.78 -8.24 -2.43
N ARG A 27 0.31 -8.17 -3.67
CA ARG A 27 1.05 -8.62 -4.86
C ARG A 27 1.06 -7.56 -5.94
N ILE A 28 2.17 -7.49 -6.68
CA ILE A 28 2.29 -6.66 -7.88
C ILE A 28 2.16 -7.56 -9.09
N ALA A 29 1.21 -7.25 -9.97
CA ALA A 29 0.96 -7.99 -11.18
C ALA A 29 1.25 -7.12 -12.41
N GLN A 30 1.81 -7.73 -13.45
CA GLN A 30 2.12 -7.04 -14.71
C GLN A 30 0.87 -6.89 -15.57
N CYS A 31 0.80 -5.80 -16.31
CA CYS A 31 -0.24 -5.49 -17.28
C CYS A 31 0.38 -4.87 -18.55
N LYS A 32 -0.43 -4.63 -19.58
CA LYS A 32 0.07 -4.07 -20.84
C LYS A 32 0.58 -2.64 -20.61
N GLY A 33 1.90 -2.47 -20.60
CA GLY A 33 2.55 -1.17 -20.45
C GLY A 33 2.93 -0.80 -19.02
N GLY A 34 2.80 -1.71 -18.05
CA GLY A 34 3.20 -1.44 -16.68
C GLY A 34 2.74 -2.51 -15.69
N ALA A 35 2.30 -2.08 -14.51
CA ALA A 35 1.87 -2.96 -13.43
C ALA A 35 0.65 -2.41 -12.69
N TYR A 36 0.05 -3.24 -11.84
CA TYR A 36 -0.97 -2.85 -10.89
C TYR A 36 -0.74 -3.57 -9.56
N ILE A 37 -1.27 -3.01 -8.49
CA ILE A 37 -1.22 -3.59 -7.15
C ILE A 37 -2.53 -4.33 -6.91
N GLU A 38 -2.43 -5.54 -6.36
CA GLU A 38 -3.55 -6.22 -5.72
C GLU A 38 -3.28 -6.35 -4.23
N THR A 39 -4.24 -5.96 -3.42
CA THR A 39 -4.12 -5.89 -1.95
C THR A 39 -5.27 -6.65 -1.32
N THR A 40 -4.96 -7.51 -0.36
CA THR A 40 -5.94 -8.12 0.53
C THR A 40 -5.86 -7.44 1.89
N LEU A 41 -6.98 -6.88 2.35
CA LEU A 41 -7.09 -6.26 3.66
C LEU A 41 -7.31 -7.31 4.76
N SER A 42 -7.15 -6.90 6.02
CA SER A 42 -7.36 -7.75 7.21
C SER A 42 -8.77 -8.34 7.31
N ASN A 43 -9.78 -7.64 6.78
CA ASN A 43 -11.16 -8.12 6.66
C ASN A 43 -11.39 -9.06 5.45
N ASN A 44 -10.33 -9.46 4.75
CA ASN A 44 -10.32 -10.26 3.52
C ASN A 44 -10.92 -9.59 2.28
N GLU A 45 -11.15 -8.28 2.29
CA GLU A 45 -11.51 -7.56 1.07
C GLU A 45 -10.31 -7.44 0.13
N LYS A 46 -10.58 -7.63 -1.17
CA LYS A 46 -9.58 -7.54 -2.23
C LYS A 46 -9.74 -6.24 -3.01
N LEU A 47 -8.73 -5.40 -2.96
CA LEU A 47 -8.62 -4.13 -3.67
C LEU A 47 -7.57 -4.25 -4.76
N CYS A 48 -7.78 -3.56 -5.88
CA CYS A 48 -6.76 -3.45 -6.91
C CYS A 48 -6.65 -2.03 -7.43
N THR A 49 -5.50 -1.70 -7.99
CA THR A 49 -5.31 -0.44 -8.71
C THR A 49 -5.55 -0.65 -10.19
N ARG A 50 -5.75 0.44 -10.94
CA ARG A 50 -5.63 0.38 -12.40
C ARG A 50 -4.20 0.02 -12.80
N CYS A 51 -4.06 -0.46 -14.03
CA CYS A 51 -2.77 -0.59 -14.69
C CYS A 51 -2.12 0.81 -14.84
N MET A 52 -0.92 0.97 -14.29
CA MET A 52 -0.15 2.21 -14.30
C MET A 52 1.30 1.90 -14.72
N ASP A 53 2.08 2.94 -15.01
CA ASP A 53 3.48 2.73 -15.34
C ASP A 53 4.25 2.09 -14.16
N ALA A 54 5.25 1.28 -14.50
CA ALA A 54 5.96 0.47 -13.51
C ALA A 54 6.70 1.32 -12.46
N LYS A 55 7.14 2.54 -12.80
CA LYS A 55 7.87 3.41 -11.85
C LYS A 55 6.93 3.95 -10.77
N THR A 56 5.73 4.37 -11.15
CA THR A 56 4.70 4.81 -10.20
C THR A 56 4.33 3.70 -9.22
N ILE A 57 4.14 2.46 -9.72
CA ILE A 57 3.87 1.28 -8.87
C ILE A 57 5.05 0.98 -7.94
N GLU A 58 6.28 1.08 -8.43
CA GLU A 58 7.48 0.87 -7.62
C GLU A 58 7.62 1.90 -6.49
N LEU A 59 7.33 3.18 -6.76
CA LEU A 59 7.34 4.23 -5.73
C LEU A 59 6.31 3.93 -4.65
N SER A 60 5.06 3.64 -5.04
CA SER A 60 3.99 3.34 -4.09
C SER A 60 4.30 2.10 -3.25
N ARG A 61 4.88 1.06 -3.87
CA ARG A 61 5.38 -0.12 -3.14
C ARG A 61 6.37 0.25 -2.04
N LYS A 62 7.33 1.14 -2.29
CA LYS A 62 8.33 1.56 -1.28
C LYS A 62 7.65 2.25 -0.09
N VAL A 63 6.63 3.07 -0.34
CA VAL A 63 5.82 3.71 0.70
C VAL A 63 5.08 2.67 1.53
N ILE A 64 4.45 1.70 0.89
CA ILE A 64 3.74 0.60 1.55
C ILE A 64 4.70 -0.25 2.40
N ASP A 65 5.87 -0.61 1.86
CA ASP A 65 6.90 -1.39 2.56
C ASP A 65 7.46 -0.64 3.78
N PHE A 66 7.59 0.68 3.69
CA PHE A 66 7.96 1.55 4.82
C PHE A 66 6.94 1.45 5.95
N TYR A 67 5.65 1.66 5.67
CA TYR A 67 4.60 1.56 6.68
C TYR A 67 4.45 0.14 7.24
N ALA A 68 4.56 -0.90 6.40
CA ALA A 68 4.55 -2.28 6.85
C ALA A 68 5.72 -2.60 7.80
N THR A 69 6.85 -1.91 7.65
CA THR A 69 8.00 -2.02 8.57
C THR A 69 7.70 -1.35 9.91
N LEU A 70 7.11 -0.16 9.90
CA LEU A 70 6.71 0.56 11.12
C LEU A 70 5.68 -0.25 11.93
N ASN A 71 4.67 -0.78 11.25
CA ASN A 71 3.59 -1.55 11.88
C ASN A 71 4.08 -2.90 12.46
N ARG A 72 5.02 -3.59 11.79
CA ARG A 72 5.64 -4.83 12.33
C ARG A 72 6.51 -4.59 13.55
N LYS A 73 7.10 -3.40 13.69
CA LYS A 73 7.93 -3.03 14.84
C LYS A 73 7.11 -2.51 16.02
N GLY A 74 5.78 -2.41 15.91
CA GLY A 74 4.91 -1.88 16.97
C GLY A 74 5.26 -0.45 17.39
N MET A 75 5.77 0.37 16.46
CA MET A 75 6.66 1.49 16.81
C MET A 75 5.95 2.84 16.62
N MET A 76 5.62 3.54 17.72
CA MET A 76 6.47 4.59 18.31
C MET A 76 7.06 5.55 17.27
N ILE A 77 6.25 6.52 16.83
CA ILE A 77 6.77 7.81 16.38
C ILE A 77 6.24 8.85 17.36
N GLY A 78 6.88 8.92 18.52
CA GLY A 78 6.80 10.13 19.35
C GLY A 78 7.55 11.23 18.60
N ILE A 79 6.83 12.03 17.81
CA ILE A 79 7.35 13.33 17.38
C ILE A 79 7.19 14.26 18.59
N THR A 80 8.07 14.14 19.58
CA THR A 80 8.28 15.22 20.54
C THR A 80 9.13 16.26 19.84
N THR A 81 8.49 17.21 19.17
CA THR A 81 9.11 18.52 18.97
C THR A 81 9.15 19.20 20.33
N GLU A 82 10.16 18.90 21.14
CA GLU A 82 10.53 19.82 22.22
C GLU A 82 11.11 21.06 21.54
N SER A 83 10.36 22.16 21.65
CA SER A 83 10.81 23.49 21.30
C SER A 83 12.06 23.80 22.10
N ILE A 84 13.18 24.00 21.42
CA ILE A 84 14.37 24.58 22.04
C ILE A 84 14.02 26.03 22.35
N GLN A 85 14.02 26.38 23.63
CA GLN A 85 13.91 27.75 24.15
C GLN A 85 15.11 28.60 23.72
#